data_AF-A0A9E3QMS1-F1
#
_entry.id   AF-A0A9E3QMS1-F1
#
_cell.length_a   1.000
_cell.length_b   1.000
_cell.length_c   1.000
_cell.angle_alpha   90.00
_cell.angle_beta   90.00
_cell.angle_gamma   90.00
#
_symmetry.space_group_name_H-M   'P 1'
#
loop_
_entity.id
_entity.type
_entity.pdbx_description
1 polymer ?
#
loop_
_entity_poly.entity_id
_entity_poly.type
_entity_poly.pdbx_seq_one_letter_code
_entity_poly.pdbx_strand_id
1 'polypeptide(L)'
;AGAGLPAVYDSALAPSLPPPAAELAPWAILAPEGGWLIAAIAIVAAEPLTAFHQRVAAALRSQEEAQAPGLLLPGPWDARRRQARERGVPLDPHALDALRRWAARLNVPMPEPRKEGLARASESR
;
A
#
# COMPACT_ATOMS: atom_id res chain seq x y z
N ALA A 1 -15.56 -11.41 23.86
CA ALA A 1 -14.62 -10.52 23.15
C ALA A 1 -15.43 -9.42 22.50
N GLY A 2 -15.41 -8.22 23.09
CA GLY A 2 -16.12 -7.06 22.54
C GLY A 2 -15.42 -6.57 21.29
N ALA A 3 -16.16 -6.45 20.18
CA ALA A 3 -15.65 -5.81 18.98
C ALA A 3 -15.33 -4.35 19.31
N GLY A 4 -14.04 -3.99 19.34
CA GLY A 4 -13.59 -2.62 19.52
C GLY A 4 -14.09 -1.80 18.33
N LEU A 5 -15.00 -0.86 18.60
CA LEU A 5 -15.39 0.15 17.62
C LEU A 5 -14.14 0.94 17.21
N PRO A 6 -13.99 1.34 15.93
CA PRO A 6 -12.85 2.13 15.50
C PRO A 6 -12.83 3.44 16.28
N ALA A 7 -11.72 3.72 16.96
CA ALA A 7 -11.49 5.04 17.55
C ALA A 7 -11.29 6.04 16.39
N VAL A 8 -12.29 6.89 16.17
CA VAL A 8 -12.20 7.97 15.19
C VAL A 8 -11.73 9.22 15.93
N TYR A 9 -10.49 9.64 15.66
CA TYR A 9 -10.00 10.94 16.10
C TYR A 9 -10.25 11.96 15.00
N ASP A 10 -11.08 12.97 15.30
CA ASP A 10 -11.33 14.10 14.41
C ASP A 10 -10.81 15.38 15.06
N SER A 11 -9.73 15.93 14.51
CA SER A 11 -9.15 17.19 14.98
C SER A 11 -10.06 18.39 14.74
N ALA A 12 -11.08 18.29 13.87
CA ALA A 12 -12.08 19.34 13.70
C ALA A 12 -13.05 19.41 14.91
N LEU A 13 -13.14 18.36 15.72
CA LEU A 13 -14.01 18.27 16.90
C LEU A 13 -13.28 18.59 18.22
N ALA A 14 -11.95 18.77 18.20
CA ALA A 14 -11.15 19.09 19.37
C ALA A 14 -10.45 20.46 19.20
N PRO A 15 -10.66 21.44 20.10
CA PRO A 15 -10.09 22.79 19.96
C PRO A 15 -8.61 22.92 20.36
N SER A 16 -7.85 21.82 20.47
CA SER A 16 -6.43 21.86 20.84
C SER A 16 -5.52 21.95 19.62
N LEU A 17 -4.56 22.88 19.65
CA LEU A 17 -3.54 23.07 18.62
C LEU A 17 -2.92 21.75 18.13
N PRO A 18 -2.56 21.64 16.84
CA PRO A 18 -1.86 20.48 16.34
C PRO A 18 -0.50 20.35 17.06
N PRO A 19 -0.12 19.16 17.54
CA PRO A 19 1.22 18.94 18.08
C PRO A 19 2.26 19.20 16.98
N PRO A 20 3.45 19.71 17.32
CA PRO A 20 4.53 19.89 16.36
C PRO A 20 4.85 18.56 15.68
N ALA A 21 5.03 18.59 14.35
CA ALA A 21 5.22 17.43 13.49
C ALA A 21 6.44 16.52 13.83
N ALA A 22 7.20 16.86 14.87
CA ALA A 22 8.37 16.11 15.34
C ALA A 22 8.02 14.84 16.14
N GLU A 23 6.78 14.69 16.60
CA GLU A 23 6.32 13.49 17.31
C GLU A 23 5.39 12.67 16.41
N LEU A 24 5.93 12.05 15.35
CA LEU A 24 5.19 11.04 14.57
C LEU A 24 5.11 9.67 15.30
N ALA A 25 5.71 9.56 16.49
CA ALA A 25 5.78 8.37 17.32
C ALA A 25 4.53 8.02 18.19
N PRO A 26 3.60 8.93 18.57
CA PRO A 26 2.45 8.57 19.40
C PRO A 26 1.39 7.76 18.66
N TRP A 27 1.40 7.76 17.33
CA TRP A 27 0.34 7.15 16.52
C TRP A 27 0.39 5.62 16.53
N ALA A 28 1.56 5.03 16.79
CA ALA A 28 1.69 3.58 16.94
C ALA A 28 0.81 3.04 18.09
N ILE A 29 0.53 3.87 19.10
CA ILE A 29 -0.36 3.52 20.23
C ILE A 29 -1.84 3.49 19.80
N LEU A 30 -2.20 4.18 18.72
CA LEU A 30 -3.57 4.24 18.21
C LEU A 30 -3.95 2.98 17.41
N ALA A 31 -2.98 2.21 16.94
CA ALA A 31 -3.23 0.91 16.33
C ALA A 31 -3.21 -0.17 17.42
N PRO A 32 -4.30 -0.95 17.62
CA PRO A 32 -4.23 -2.12 18.50
C PRO A 32 -3.25 -3.16 17.95
N GLU A 33 -2.82 -4.11 18.78
CA GLU A 33 -1.94 -5.20 18.35
C GLU A 33 -2.59 -5.99 17.20
N GLY A 34 -1.87 -6.10 16.07
CA GLY A 34 -2.39 -6.69 14.83
C GLY A 34 -3.40 -5.82 14.05
N GLY A 35 -3.63 -4.59 14.51
CA GLY A 35 -4.51 -3.61 13.87
C GLY A 35 -3.81 -2.75 12.82
N TRP A 36 -4.60 -1.91 12.16
CA TRP A 36 -4.14 -0.96 11.16
C TRP A 36 -4.54 0.46 11.57
N LEU A 37 -3.62 1.41 11.44
CA LEU A 37 -3.94 2.83 11.52
C LEU A 37 -4.05 3.40 10.11
N ILE A 38 -5.16 4.08 9.83
CA ILE A 38 -5.36 4.82 8.59
C ILE A 38 -5.51 6.29 8.98
N ALA A 39 -4.65 7.15 8.43
CA ALA A 39 -4.69 8.59 8.66
C ALA A 39 -4.92 9.33 7.34
N ALA A 40 -5.80 10.33 7.38
CA ALA A 40 -6.02 11.28 6.29
C ALA A 40 -5.70 12.68 6.80
N ILE A 41 -4.76 13.37 6.14
CA ILE A 41 -4.27 14.67 6.60
C ILE A 41 -4.64 15.73 5.56
N ALA A 42 -5.39 16.74 5.99
CA ALA A 42 -5.73 17.89 5.16
C ALA A 42 -4.54 18.86 5.07
N ILE A 43 -3.61 18.61 4.14
CA ILE A 43 -2.41 19.42 3.95
C ILE A 43 -2.72 20.91 3.76
N VAL A 44 -3.82 21.21 3.06
CA VAL A 44 -4.26 22.59 2.79
C VAL A 44 -4.59 23.40 4.04
N ALA A 45 -4.86 22.74 5.17
CA ALA A 45 -5.08 23.41 6.45
C ALA A 45 -3.76 23.84 7.13
N ALA A 46 -2.63 23.23 6.77
CA ALA A 46 -1.32 23.52 7.34
C ALA A 46 -0.49 24.44 6.43
N GLU A 47 -0.59 24.30 5.11
CA GLU A 47 0.19 25.09 4.15
C GLU A 47 -0.42 25.12 2.73
N PRO A 48 0.03 26.04 1.85
CA PRO A 48 -0.32 25.99 0.43
C PRO A 48 0.18 24.71 -0.26
N LEU A 49 -0.69 24.09 -1.06
CA LEU A 49 -0.41 22.80 -1.70
C LEU A 49 0.84 22.82 -2.60
N THR A 50 1.13 23.94 -3.26
CA THR A 50 2.30 24.10 -4.11
C THR A 50 3.61 24.01 -3.32
N ALA A 51 3.68 24.63 -2.14
CA ALA A 51 4.83 24.56 -1.26
C ALA A 51 5.04 23.14 -0.74
N PHE A 52 3.97 22.48 -0.32
CA PHE A 52 4.01 21.07 0.08
C PHE A 52 4.55 20.17 -1.05
N HIS A 53 4.01 20.30 -2.26
CA HIS A 53 4.46 19.52 -3.42
C HIS A 53 5.94 19.73 -3.74
N GLN A 54 6.44 20.96 -3.65
CA GLN A 54 7.87 21.24 -3.85
C GLN A 54 8.74 20.54 -2.81
N ARG A 55 8.33 20.55 -1.54
CA ARG A 55 9.05 19.85 -0.46
C ARG A 55 9.03 18.34 -0.63
N VAL A 56 7.87 17.76 -0.93
CA VAL A 56 7.75 16.32 -1.20
C VAL A 56 8.62 15.93 -2.39
N ALA A 57 8.60 16.70 -3.48
CA ALA A 57 9.42 16.43 -4.64
C ALA A 57 10.93 16.53 -4.34
N ALA A 58 11.34 17.49 -3.51
CA ALA A 58 12.73 17.59 -3.06
C ALA A 58 13.15 16.39 -2.19
N ALA A 59 12.29 15.98 -1.25
CA ALA A 59 12.53 14.83 -0.39
C ALA A 59 12.63 13.53 -1.21
N LEU A 60 11.71 13.30 -2.15
CA LEU A 60 11.71 12.10 -2.99
C LEU A 60 12.99 11.99 -3.84
N ARG A 61 13.47 13.09 -4.42
CA ARG A 61 14.76 13.09 -5.14
C ARG A 61 15.93 12.68 -4.25
N SER A 62 15.98 13.21 -3.03
CA SER A 62 17.04 12.82 -2.07
C SER A 62 16.92 11.36 -1.60
N GLN A 63 15.72 10.76 -1.66
CA GLN A 63 15.49 9.36 -1.29
C GLN A 63 15.77 8.39 -2.44
N GLU A 64 15.55 8.79 -3.69
CA GLU A 64 15.96 8.01 -4.86
C GLU A 64 17.47 7.77 -4.89
N GLU A 65 18.26 8.72 -4.35
CA GLU A 65 19.70 8.59 -4.18
C GLU A 65 20.08 7.65 -3.01
N ALA A 66 19.21 7.48 -2.03
CA ALA A 66 19.49 6.77 -0.78
C ALA A 66 18.89 5.35 -0.69
N GLN A 67 18.37 4.77 -1.80
CA GLN A 67 17.63 3.50 -1.92
C GLN A 67 17.76 2.54 -0.71
N ALA A 68 16.92 2.75 0.31
CA ALA A 68 16.83 1.85 1.44
C ALA A 68 15.98 0.61 1.05
N PRO A 69 16.39 -0.62 1.41
CA PRO A 69 15.61 -1.82 1.16
C PRO A 69 14.20 -1.72 1.77
N GLY A 70 13.17 -2.06 0.98
CA GLY A 70 11.77 -2.09 1.45
C GLY A 70 10.99 -0.79 1.27
N LEU A 71 11.63 0.32 0.85
CA LEU A 71 10.91 1.54 0.54
C LEU A 71 10.18 1.43 -0.82
N LEU A 72 8.86 1.62 -0.79
CA LEU A 72 8.02 1.66 -1.99
C LEU A 72 7.79 3.11 -2.42
N LEU A 73 8.68 3.62 -3.26
CA LEU A 73 8.49 4.93 -3.87
C LEU A 73 7.34 4.90 -4.90
N PRO A 74 6.59 6.01 -5.08
CA PRO A 74 5.45 6.05 -6.00
C PRO A 74 5.80 5.63 -7.44
N GLY A 75 6.94 6.08 -7.97
CA GLY A 75 7.38 5.74 -9.33
C GLY A 75 7.58 4.23 -9.54
N PRO A 76 8.48 3.57 -8.78
CA PRO A 76 8.66 2.11 -8.81
C PRO A 76 7.37 1.34 -8.53
N TRP A 77 6.53 1.80 -7.60
CA TRP A 77 5.24 1.18 -7.30
C TRP A 77 4.29 1.23 -8.50
N ASP A 78 4.12 2.40 -9.13
CA ASP A 78 3.26 2.56 -10.29
C ASP A 78 3.79 1.82 -11.52
N ALA A 79 5.12 1.73 -11.68
CA ALA A 79 5.73 0.89 -12.70
C ALA A 79 5.36 -0.60 -12.50
N ARG A 80 5.51 -1.12 -11.27
CA ARG A 80 5.12 -2.51 -10.94
C ARG A 80 3.62 -2.75 -11.15
N ARG A 81 2.76 -1.81 -10.75
CA ARG A 81 1.31 -1.91 -10.97
C ARG A 81 0.93 -1.91 -12.44
N ARG A 82 1.54 -1.03 -13.25
CA ARG A 82 1.33 -1.01 -14.71
C ARG A 82 1.76 -2.34 -15.34
N GLN A 83 2.95 -2.81 -15.00
CA GLN A 83 3.44 -4.10 -15.47
C GLN A 83 2.49 -5.23 -15.11
N ALA A 84 1.98 -5.28 -13.88
CA ALA A 84 1.03 -6.30 -13.44
C ALA A 84 -0.32 -6.22 -14.19
N ARG A 85 -0.81 -5.02 -14.51
CA ARG A 85 -2.05 -4.84 -15.28
C ARG A 85 -1.89 -5.25 -16.74
N GLU A 86 -0.76 -4.89 -17.35
CA GLU A 86 -0.48 -5.14 -18.76
C GLU A 86 -0.12 -6.62 -18.98
N ARG A 87 0.80 -7.16 -18.19
CA ARG A 87 1.39 -8.50 -18.40
C ARG A 87 0.79 -9.58 -17.51
N GLY A 88 -0.05 -9.22 -16.54
CA GLY A 88 -0.51 -10.13 -15.50
C GLY A 88 0.50 -10.30 -14.37
N VAL A 89 0.08 -11.03 -13.34
CA VAL A 89 0.92 -11.35 -12.18
C VAL A 89 1.37 -12.79 -12.29
N PRO A 90 2.68 -13.09 -12.23
CA PRO A 90 3.14 -14.47 -12.20
C PRO A 90 2.68 -15.11 -10.88
N LEU A 91 2.06 -16.29 -11.00
CA LEU A 91 1.63 -17.08 -9.86
C LEU A 91 2.47 -18.35 -9.79
N ASP A 92 2.83 -18.72 -8.56
CA ASP A 92 3.40 -20.03 -8.30
C ASP A 92 2.40 -21.14 -8.71
N PRO A 93 2.83 -22.23 -9.37
CA PRO A 93 1.94 -23.31 -9.80
C PRO A 93 1.12 -23.92 -8.65
N HIS A 94 1.70 -24.10 -7.47
CA HIS A 94 0.98 -24.65 -6.32
C HIS A 94 -0.08 -23.68 -5.79
N ALA A 95 0.20 -22.37 -5.82
CA ALA A 95 -0.78 -21.34 -5.49
C ALA A 95 -1.94 -21.34 -6.49
N LEU A 96 -1.66 -21.48 -7.79
CA LEU A 96 -2.68 -21.55 -8.83
C LEU A 96 -3.59 -22.78 -8.63
N ASP A 97 -3.01 -23.94 -8.33
CA ASP A 97 -3.78 -25.16 -8.06
C ASP A 97 -4.64 -25.04 -6.79
N ALA A 98 -4.13 -24.37 -5.76
CA ALA A 98 -4.92 -24.06 -4.56
C ALA A 98 -6.13 -23.18 -4.89
N LEU A 99 -5.94 -22.13 -5.69
CA LEU A 99 -7.02 -21.25 -6.15
C LEU A 99 -8.07 -22.02 -6.96
N ARG A 100 -7.64 -22.91 -7.86
CA ARG A 100 -8.54 -23.77 -8.64
C ARG A 100 -9.39 -24.69 -7.77
N ARG A 101 -8.79 -25.32 -6.75
CA ARG A 101 -9.53 -26.15 -5.78
C ARG A 101 -10.58 -25.35 -5.02
N TRP A 102 -10.25 -24.13 -4.60
CA TRP A 102 -11.18 -23.24 -3.93
C TRP A 102 -12.32 -22.80 -4.86
N ALA A 103 -12.00 -22.42 -6.10
CA ALA A 103 -12.99 -22.04 -7.11
C ALA A 103 -13.99 -23.18 -7.39
N ALA A 104 -13.50 -24.41 -7.56
CA ALA A 104 -14.34 -25.59 -7.73
C ALA A 104 -15.23 -25.86 -6.51
N ARG A 105 -14.66 -25.78 -5.29
CA ARG A 105 -15.41 -25.97 -4.04
C ARG A 105 -16.52 -24.93 -3.86
N LEU A 106 -16.27 -23.69 -4.27
CA LEU A 106 -17.23 -22.58 -4.16
C LEU A 106 -18.15 -22.47 -5.38
N ASN A 107 -17.98 -23.33 -6.40
CA ASN A 107 -18.67 -23.27 -7.68
C ASN A 107 -18.57 -21.89 -8.37
N VAL A 108 -17.39 -21.25 -8.26
CA VAL A 108 -17.08 -19.95 -8.89
C VAL A 108 -16.19 -20.20 -10.12
N PRO A 109 -16.48 -19.59 -11.28
CA PRO A 109 -15.64 -19.74 -12.45
C PRO A 109 -14.24 -19.14 -12.20
N MET A 110 -13.20 -19.91 -12.51
CA MET A 110 -11.81 -19.46 -12.42
C MET A 110 -11.45 -18.65 -13.67
N PRO A 111 -10.84 -17.46 -13.55
CA PRO A 111 -10.34 -16.73 -14.71
C PRO A 111 -9.18 -17.50 -15.37
N GLU A 112 -9.16 -17.49 -16.71
CA GLU A 112 -8.10 -18.13 -17.49
C GLU A 112 -6.76 -17.38 -17.35
N PRO A 113 -5.63 -18.07 -17.13
CA PRO A 113 -4.30 -17.46 -17.13
C PRO A 113 -3.99 -16.80 -18.48
N ARG A 114 -3.38 -15.61 -18.47
CA ARG A 114 -2.84 -15.00 -19.70
C ARG A 114 -1.64 -15.82 -20.19
N LYS A 115 -1.65 -16.23 -21.45
CA LYS A 115 -0.66 -17.14 -22.06
C LYS A 115 0.76 -16.55 -22.15
N GLU A 116 0.93 -15.23 -21.97
CA GLU A 116 2.19 -14.52 -22.19
C GLU A 116 3.27 -14.76 -21.13
N GLY A 117 2.95 -15.39 -19.99
CA GLY A 117 3.91 -15.66 -18.90
C GLY A 117 4.38 -17.11 -18.75
N LEU A 118 3.69 -18.09 -19.36
CA LEU A 118 3.95 -19.52 -19.15
C LEU A 118 5.15 -20.05 -19.94
N ALA A 119 5.57 -19.37 -21.01
CA ALA A 119 6.68 -19.83 -21.87
C ALA A 119 8.07 -19.65 -21.23
N ARG A 120 8.25 -18.73 -20.28
CA ARG A 120 9.57 -18.45 -19.68
C ARG A 120 9.89 -19.26 -18.42
N ALA A 121 8.88 -19.81 -17.75
CA ALA A 121 9.09 -20.60 -16.54
C ALA A 121 9.61 -22.03 -16.83
N SER A 122 9.49 -22.50 -18.08
CA SER A 122 9.96 -23.81 -18.51
C SER A 122 11.43 -23.83 -19.00
N GLU A 123 12.09 -22.68 -19.12
CA GLU A 123 13.47 -22.57 -19.65
C GLU A 123 14.56 -22.41 -18.56
N SER A 124 14.22 -22.46 -17.28
CA SER A 124 15.20 -22.39 -16.16
C SER A 124 15.26 -23.66 -15.30
N ARG A 125 15.20 -24.84 -15.93
CA ARG A 125 15.58 -26.10 -15.28
C ARG A 125 16.70 -26.79 -16.05
#